data_AF-A0A9P5AAY4-F1
#
_entry.id   AF-A0A9P5AAY4-F1
#
_cell.length_a   1.000
_cell.length_b   1.000
_cell.length_c   1.000
_cell.angle_alpha   90.00
_cell.angle_beta   90.00
_cell.angle_gamma   90.00
#
_symmetry.space_group_name_H-M   'P 1'
#
loop_
_entity.id
_entity.type
_entity.pdbx_description
1 polymer ?
#
loop_
_entity_poly.entity_id
_entity_poly.type
_entity_poly.pdbx_seq_one_letter_code
_entity_poly.pdbx_strand_id
1 'polypeptide(L)'
;MSSTRQTGNSGSARKNTNTGGNFPETIGTQFQLTNGDFEAQNIQVTEFAASWSDGVQSVEHEFALQKHQADLVYNYWKSNGGRDAATRFDKYHVFAILDHKSVAQKRKTRAQKYMYKTHWMGHEEEESTWEPGVKVIIMAAQIKKRYDDENGL
;
A
#
# COMPACT_ATOMS: atom_id res chain seq x y z
N MET A 1 -11.89 66.36 14.83
CA MET A 1 -11.07 65.75 15.90
C MET A 1 -11.42 64.27 15.87
N SER A 2 -10.81 63.48 14.99
CA SER A 2 -9.45 62.92 15.05
C SER A 2 -9.28 61.84 16.11
N SER A 3 -8.79 60.69 15.62
CA SER A 3 -8.04 59.61 16.29
C SER A 3 -8.81 58.35 16.69
N THR A 4 -8.40 57.08 16.43
CA THR A 4 -7.61 56.35 15.42
C THR A 4 -7.42 54.91 15.95
N ARG A 5 -7.78 53.89 15.13
CA ARG A 5 -7.31 52.46 15.03
C ARG A 5 -7.30 51.55 16.29
N GLN A 6 -7.19 50.21 16.27
CA GLN A 6 -6.57 49.14 15.44
C GLN A 6 -7.27 47.78 15.82
N THR A 7 -7.65 46.85 14.92
CA THR A 7 -6.93 45.71 14.25
C THR A 7 -7.42 44.32 14.68
N GLY A 8 -7.48 43.39 13.71
CA GLY A 8 -7.31 41.93 13.87
C GLY A 8 -8.61 41.15 14.08
N ASN A 9 -8.79 39.91 13.63
CA ASN A 9 -8.04 39.00 12.77
C ASN A 9 -9.02 37.88 12.39
N SER A 10 -8.87 37.33 11.20
CA SER A 10 -9.54 36.14 10.68
C SER A 10 -9.27 34.88 11.53
N GLY A 11 -10.30 34.03 11.70
CA GLY A 11 -10.15 32.73 12.37
C GLY A 11 -11.28 31.76 12.00
N SER A 12 -10.97 30.85 11.08
CA SER A 12 -11.74 29.65 10.74
C SER A 12 -11.96 28.74 11.96
N ALA A 13 -13.20 28.30 12.18
CA ALA A 13 -13.51 27.19 13.08
C ALA A 13 -14.05 26.01 12.27
N ARG A 14 -13.16 25.12 11.82
CA ARG A 14 -13.55 23.77 11.39
C ARG A 14 -13.86 22.97 12.66
N LYS A 15 -15.10 22.49 12.78
CA LYS A 15 -15.50 21.57 13.84
C LYS A 15 -14.77 20.23 13.64
N ASN A 16 -13.93 19.91 14.62
CA ASN A 16 -13.34 18.61 14.83
C ASN A 16 -14.35 17.75 15.62
N THR A 17 -14.78 16.62 15.08
CA THR A 17 -15.47 15.59 15.87
C THR A 17 -14.76 14.27 15.68
N ASN A 18 -14.07 13.92 16.75
CA ASN A 18 -13.42 12.65 17.03
C ASN A 18 -14.48 11.57 17.26
N THR A 19 -14.37 10.42 16.61
CA THR A 19 -15.02 9.18 17.05
C THR A 19 -14.09 8.01 16.81
N GLY A 20 -13.34 7.66 17.85
CA GLY A 20 -12.77 6.32 17.99
C GLY A 20 -13.93 5.32 18.14
N GLY A 21 -13.98 4.36 17.23
CA GLY A 21 -14.87 3.21 17.28
C GLY A 21 -14.05 1.95 17.53
N ASN A 22 -14.42 1.23 18.58
CA ASN A 22 -13.86 -0.06 18.98
C ASN A 22 -14.27 -1.13 17.94
N PHE A 23 -13.30 -1.73 17.25
CA PHE A 23 -13.55 -2.77 16.25
C PHE A 23 -13.71 -4.15 16.93
N PRO A 24 -14.73 -4.95 16.60
CA PRO A 24 -14.86 -6.30 17.14
C PRO A 24 -13.83 -7.26 16.54
N GLU A 25 -13.19 -8.03 17.41
CA GLU A 25 -12.30 -9.15 17.07
C GLU A 25 -13.10 -10.30 16.45
N THR A 26 -12.82 -10.64 15.19
CA THR A 26 -12.89 -12.04 14.73
C THR A 26 -11.88 -12.34 13.63
N ILE A 27 -10.84 -13.06 14.05
CA ILE A 27 -10.09 -14.12 13.34
C ILE A 27 -9.58 -13.78 11.94
N GLY A 28 -8.48 -13.05 11.94
CA GLY A 28 -7.51 -12.93 10.86
C GLY A 28 -6.41 -12.04 11.41
N THR A 29 -5.17 -12.53 11.41
CA THR A 29 -3.99 -11.85 11.98
C THR A 29 -4.09 -10.32 11.83
N GLN A 30 -4.35 -9.64 12.94
CA GLN A 30 -4.65 -8.22 12.98
C GLN A 30 -3.32 -7.46 12.77
N PHE A 31 -3.02 -7.08 11.54
CA PHE A 31 -1.91 -6.18 11.26
C PHE A 31 -2.40 -4.75 11.49
N GLN A 32 -2.14 -4.21 12.68
CA GLN A 32 -2.17 -2.75 12.86
C GLN A 32 -0.92 -2.18 12.19
N LEU A 33 -1.06 -1.74 10.93
CA LEU A 33 -0.05 -0.90 10.31
C LEU A 33 -0.18 0.47 10.96
N THR A 34 0.76 0.82 11.83
CA THR A 34 0.72 2.13 12.48
C THR A 34 1.15 3.18 11.46
N ASN A 35 0.58 4.38 11.53
CA ASN A 35 0.95 5.49 10.64
C ASN A 35 2.46 5.82 10.64
N GLY A 36 3.25 5.27 11.58
CA GLY A 36 4.71 5.40 11.64
C GLY A 36 5.50 4.42 10.74
N ASP A 37 4.87 3.39 10.19
CA ASP A 37 5.54 2.43 9.28
C ASP A 37 5.69 2.99 7.85
N PHE A 38 5.03 4.11 7.57
CA PHE A 38 5.04 4.86 6.30
C PHE A 38 6.09 5.99 6.24
N GLU A 39 6.97 6.09 7.23
CA GLU A 39 8.03 7.11 7.20
C GLU A 39 9.05 6.81 6.07
N ALA A 40 8.94 7.61 5.01
CA ALA A 40 9.95 7.91 3.99
C ALA A 40 10.17 6.93 2.81
N GLN A 41 9.09 6.35 2.26
CA GLN A 41 9.03 6.13 0.81
C GLN A 41 7.75 6.75 0.29
N ASN A 42 7.80 7.43 -0.86
CA ASN A 42 6.70 8.15 -1.49
C ASN A 42 5.66 7.15 -2.04
N ILE A 43 5.03 6.38 -1.15
CA ILE A 43 4.10 5.30 -1.47
C ILE A 43 2.77 5.95 -1.80
N GLN A 44 2.34 5.84 -3.06
CA GLN A 44 1.04 6.37 -3.46
C GLN A 44 -0.06 5.37 -3.06
N VAL A 45 -0.75 5.67 -1.97
CA VAL A 45 -1.83 4.82 -1.46
C VAL A 45 -3.10 5.08 -2.25
N THR A 46 -3.80 4.00 -2.62
CA THR A 46 -5.14 4.08 -3.21
C THR A 46 -6.17 3.57 -2.21
N GLU A 47 -7.27 4.29 -2.11
CA GLU A 47 -8.40 3.99 -1.23
C GLU A 47 -9.67 3.75 -2.05
N PHE A 48 -10.56 2.93 -1.52
CA PHE A 48 -11.84 2.55 -2.10
C PHE A 48 -12.96 2.93 -1.16
N ALA A 49 -14.00 3.57 -1.68
CA ALA A 49 -15.29 3.62 -1.00
C ALA A 49 -15.98 2.26 -1.18
N ALA A 50 -15.98 1.43 -0.14
CA ALA A 50 -16.58 0.10 -0.15
C ALA A 50 -18.01 0.16 0.37
N SER A 51 -18.91 -0.57 -0.29
CA SER A 51 -20.25 -0.86 0.21
C SER A 51 -20.35 -2.35 0.47
N TRP A 52 -20.70 -2.72 1.69
CA TRP A 52 -20.74 -4.10 2.16
C TRP A 52 -22.14 -4.70 2.03
N SER A 53 -22.22 -6.03 2.09
CA SER A 53 -23.47 -6.78 1.94
C SER A 53 -24.47 -6.56 3.09
N ASP A 54 -23.98 -6.16 4.27
CA ASP A 54 -24.78 -5.73 5.41
C ASP A 54 -25.27 -4.26 5.31
N GLY A 55 -24.92 -3.58 4.22
CA GLY A 55 -25.28 -2.18 3.96
C GLY A 55 -24.34 -1.15 4.58
N VAL A 56 -23.30 -1.57 5.31
CA VAL A 56 -22.28 -0.66 5.84
C VAL A 56 -21.46 -0.07 4.69
N GLN A 57 -20.97 1.15 4.89
CA GLN A 57 -20.00 1.80 3.99
C GLN A 57 -18.73 2.14 4.77
N SER A 58 -17.58 1.92 4.15
CA SER A 58 -16.28 2.29 4.70
C SER A 58 -15.33 2.77 3.61
N VAL A 59 -14.23 3.38 4.05
CA VAL A 59 -13.07 3.63 3.20
C VAL A 59 -12.05 2.55 3.51
N GLU A 60 -11.66 1.79 2.49
CA GLU A 60 -10.70 0.70 2.62
C GLU A 60 -9.46 0.97 1.77
N HIS A 61 -8.30 0.59 2.29
CA HIS A 61 -7.07 0.65 1.52
C HIS A 61 -7.03 -0.47 0.46
N GLU A 62 -6.50 -0.18 -0.72
CA GLU A 62 -6.30 -1.16 -1.81
C GLU A 62 -5.59 -2.42 -1.30
N PHE A 63 -4.59 -2.26 -0.44
CA PHE A 63 -3.83 -3.38 0.13
C PHE A 63 -4.72 -4.34 0.94
N ALA A 64 -5.57 -3.81 1.81
CA ALA A 64 -6.46 -4.62 2.63
C ALA A 64 -7.49 -5.36 1.75
N LEU A 65 -8.06 -4.65 0.77
CA LEU A 65 -8.99 -5.25 -0.17
C LEU A 65 -8.34 -6.31 -1.04
N GLN A 66 -7.14 -6.08 -1.59
CA GLN A 66 -6.47 -7.09 -2.40
C GLN A 66 -6.11 -8.33 -1.57
N LYS A 67 -5.71 -8.15 -0.31
CA LYS A 67 -5.39 -9.25 0.59
C LYS A 67 -6.59 -10.13 0.92
N HIS A 68 -7.78 -9.56 1.05
CA HIS A 68 -8.96 -10.28 1.56
C HIS A 68 -10.05 -10.54 0.50
N GLN A 69 -10.08 -9.74 -0.56
CA GLN A 69 -11.11 -9.69 -1.60
C GLN A 69 -10.49 -9.31 -2.97
N ALA A 70 -9.43 -10.02 -3.36
CA ALA A 70 -8.62 -9.71 -4.56
C ALA A 70 -9.46 -9.52 -5.84
N ASP A 71 -10.41 -10.42 -6.07
CA ASP A 71 -11.29 -10.40 -7.24
C ASP A 71 -12.07 -9.08 -7.38
N LEU A 72 -12.48 -8.46 -6.26
CA LEU A 72 -13.19 -7.18 -6.29
C LEU A 72 -12.27 -6.05 -6.77
N VAL A 73 -11.02 -6.04 -6.31
CA VAL A 73 -10.03 -5.04 -6.71
C VAL A 73 -9.70 -5.19 -8.20
N TYR A 74 -9.45 -6.41 -8.65
CA TYR A 74 -9.10 -6.68 -10.05
C TYR A 74 -10.26 -6.33 -11.00
N ASN A 75 -11.47 -6.75 -10.67
CA ASN A 75 -12.66 -6.42 -11.46
C ASN A 75 -12.93 -4.91 -11.48
N TYR A 76 -12.77 -4.23 -10.34
CA TYR A 76 -12.90 -2.78 -10.29
C TYR A 76 -11.88 -2.11 -11.23
N TRP A 77 -10.60 -2.46 -11.14
CA TRP A 77 -9.60 -1.86 -12.02
C TRP A 77 -9.83 -2.18 -13.48
N LYS A 78 -10.17 -3.41 -13.82
CA LYS A 78 -10.50 -3.82 -15.20
C LYS A 78 -11.66 -3.00 -15.77
N SER A 79 -12.70 -2.75 -14.99
CA SER A 79 -13.82 -1.90 -15.42
C SER A 79 -13.47 -0.42 -15.57
N ASN A 80 -12.38 0.03 -14.95
CA ASN A 80 -11.85 1.40 -15.03
C ASN A 80 -10.66 1.54 -16.00
N GLY A 81 -10.48 0.61 -16.94
CA GLY A 81 -9.41 0.66 -17.95
C GLY A 81 -8.03 0.22 -17.44
N GLY A 82 -7.99 -0.45 -16.28
CA GLY A 82 -6.78 -0.86 -15.59
C GLY A 82 -6.34 0.12 -14.51
N ARG A 83 -5.62 -0.38 -13.51
CA ARG A 83 -5.14 0.40 -12.36
C ARG A 83 -4.31 1.60 -12.79
N ASP A 84 -3.38 1.41 -13.72
CA ASP A 84 -2.49 2.48 -14.16
C ASP A 84 -3.25 3.61 -14.87
N ALA A 85 -4.25 3.25 -15.68
CA ALA A 85 -5.07 4.23 -16.38
C ALA A 85 -5.91 5.05 -15.40
N ALA A 86 -6.47 4.38 -14.38
CA ALA A 86 -7.32 5.01 -13.38
C ALA A 86 -6.53 5.91 -12.41
N THR A 87 -5.33 5.49 -12.01
CA THR A 87 -4.53 6.18 -10.98
C THR A 87 -3.46 7.11 -11.55
N ARG A 88 -3.02 6.87 -12.80
CA ARG A 88 -1.85 7.49 -13.44
C ARG A 88 -0.52 7.21 -12.73
N PHE A 89 -0.50 6.24 -11.83
CA PHE A 89 0.72 5.82 -11.14
C PHE A 89 1.59 5.02 -12.12
N ASP A 90 2.89 5.30 -12.17
CA ASP A 90 3.84 4.79 -13.17
C ASP A 90 4.39 3.38 -12.84
N LYS A 91 3.61 2.61 -12.09
CA LYS A 91 3.90 1.27 -11.53
C LYS A 91 4.98 1.26 -10.47
N TYR A 92 5.04 0.12 -9.78
CA TYR A 92 5.98 -0.27 -8.72
C TYR A 92 5.51 -0.12 -7.27
N HIS A 93 4.27 -0.50 -6.98
CA HIS A 93 3.93 -0.95 -5.62
C HIS A 93 3.94 -2.46 -5.56
N VAL A 94 4.92 -2.98 -4.83
CA VAL A 94 5.00 -4.40 -4.50
C VAL A 94 3.89 -4.70 -3.49
N PHE A 95 3.01 -5.62 -3.84
CA PHE A 95 2.02 -6.18 -2.90
C PHE A 95 2.66 -7.27 -2.05
N ALA A 96 3.32 -8.24 -2.72
CA ALA A 96 3.96 -9.37 -2.06
C ALA A 96 5.14 -9.89 -2.90
N ILE A 97 6.01 -10.65 -2.24
CA ILE A 97 7.01 -11.50 -2.90
C ILE A 97 6.51 -12.94 -2.75
N LEU A 98 6.37 -13.63 -3.88
CA LEU A 98 5.76 -14.95 -3.93
C LEU A 98 6.81 -16.06 -3.92
N ASP A 99 7.96 -15.83 -4.54
CA ASP A 99 9.00 -16.83 -4.74
C ASP A 99 10.38 -16.19 -4.94
N HIS A 100 11.44 -16.98 -4.82
CA HIS A 100 12.81 -16.57 -5.11
C HIS A 100 13.57 -17.68 -5.85
N LYS A 101 14.58 -17.27 -6.64
CA LYS A 101 15.54 -18.22 -7.23
C LYS A 101 16.94 -17.66 -7.19
N SER A 102 17.91 -18.55 -6.96
CA SER A 102 19.33 -18.18 -7.02
C SER A 102 19.75 -17.92 -8.47
N VAL A 103 20.60 -16.92 -8.66
CA VAL A 103 21.23 -16.61 -9.94
C VAL A 103 22.74 -16.72 -9.79
N ALA A 104 23.40 -17.16 -10.86
CA ALA A 104 24.77 -17.66 -10.88
C ALA A 104 25.78 -16.86 -10.00
N GLN A 105 26.66 -17.63 -9.37
CA GLN A 105 27.55 -17.29 -8.24
C GLN A 105 28.57 -16.16 -8.49
N LYS A 106 28.65 -15.61 -9.72
CA LYS A 106 29.55 -14.49 -10.06
C LYS A 106 29.13 -13.16 -9.41
N ARG A 107 27.95 -13.10 -8.78
CA ARG A 107 27.41 -11.89 -8.15
C ARG A 107 27.90 -11.75 -6.71
N LYS A 108 28.42 -10.57 -6.37
CA LYS A 108 29.22 -10.33 -5.15
C LYS A 108 28.38 -10.14 -3.88
N THR A 109 27.14 -9.66 -4.00
CA THR A 109 26.30 -9.33 -2.83
C THR A 109 25.04 -10.20 -2.77
N ARG A 110 24.47 -10.37 -1.57
CA ARG A 110 23.23 -11.16 -1.34
C ARG A 110 22.06 -10.64 -2.18
N ALA A 111 21.88 -9.32 -2.23
CA ALA A 111 20.88 -8.66 -3.09
C ALA A 111 21.03 -8.96 -4.59
N GLN A 112 22.24 -9.28 -5.02
CA GLN A 112 22.51 -9.63 -6.41
C GLN A 112 22.33 -11.14 -6.67
N LYS A 113 22.44 -12.00 -5.64
CA LYS A 113 22.36 -13.47 -5.77
C LYS A 113 20.96 -14.02 -6.06
N TYR A 114 19.91 -13.23 -5.88
CA TYR A 114 18.54 -13.71 -6.02
C TYR A 114 17.72 -12.87 -7.01
N MET A 115 16.81 -13.54 -7.70
CA MET A 115 15.65 -12.97 -8.36
C MET A 115 14.41 -13.31 -7.53
N TYR A 116 13.44 -12.41 -7.50
CA TYR A 116 12.22 -12.55 -6.69
C TYR A 116 10.99 -12.42 -7.59
N LYS A 117 10.04 -13.36 -7.49
CA LYS A 117 8.74 -13.29 -8.16
C LYS A 117 7.89 -12.27 -7.39
N THR A 118 7.71 -11.09 -7.97
CA THR A 118 7.10 -9.92 -7.34
C THR A 118 5.66 -9.79 -7.82
N HIS A 119 4.72 -9.79 -6.88
CA HIS A 119 3.30 -9.52 -7.12
C HIS A 119 3.02 -8.02 -6.94
N TRP A 120 2.24 -7.46 -7.86
CA TRP A 120 1.99 -6.04 -7.96
C TRP A 120 0.63 -5.65 -7.39
N MET A 121 0.55 -4.48 -6.74
CA MET A 121 -0.70 -3.88 -6.28
C MET A 121 -1.68 -3.68 -7.44
N GLY A 122 -2.92 -4.13 -7.25
CA GLY A 122 -4.05 -4.09 -8.17
C GLY A 122 -3.88 -4.90 -9.46
N HIS A 123 -2.93 -5.84 -9.48
CA HIS A 123 -2.73 -6.80 -10.57
C HIS A 123 -2.93 -8.23 -10.08
N GLU A 124 -3.33 -9.12 -10.99
CA GLU A 124 -3.50 -10.55 -10.72
C GLU A 124 -2.14 -11.21 -10.40
N GLU A 125 -2.14 -12.35 -9.70
CA GLU A 125 -0.89 -13.03 -9.31
C GLU A 125 -0.13 -13.50 -10.56
N GLU A 126 -0.85 -13.87 -11.60
CA GLU A 126 -0.37 -14.29 -12.91
C GLU A 126 0.44 -13.20 -13.62
N GLU A 127 0.18 -11.93 -13.29
CA GLU A 127 0.93 -10.76 -13.82
C GLU A 127 2.24 -10.50 -13.05
N SER A 128 2.57 -11.34 -12.06
CA SER A 128 3.82 -11.21 -11.30
C SER A 128 5.05 -11.38 -12.19
N THR A 129 6.10 -10.59 -11.90
CA THR A 129 7.35 -10.62 -12.67
C THR A 129 8.55 -11.00 -11.82
N TRP A 130 9.57 -11.59 -12.44
CA TRP A 130 10.84 -11.89 -11.77
C TRP A 130 11.73 -10.65 -11.75
N GLU A 131 11.98 -10.11 -10.57
CA GLU A 131 12.74 -8.87 -10.38
C GLU A 131 14.09 -9.13 -9.69
N PRO A 132 15.17 -8.42 -10.09
CA PRO A 132 16.45 -8.50 -9.38
C PRO A 132 16.30 -8.03 -7.93
N GLY A 133 16.94 -8.73 -6.98
CA GLY A 133 16.87 -8.35 -5.57
C GLY A 133 17.27 -6.90 -5.28
N VAL A 134 18.20 -6.33 -6.03
CA VAL A 134 18.56 -4.90 -5.93
C VAL A 134 17.38 -3.98 -6.29
N LYS A 135 16.60 -4.31 -7.33
CA LYS A 135 15.41 -3.53 -7.71
C LYS A 135 14.33 -3.66 -6.63
N VAL A 136 14.12 -4.86 -6.09
CA VAL A 136 13.14 -5.08 -5.02
C VAL A 136 13.52 -4.35 -3.73
N ILE A 137 14.81 -4.22 -3.39
CA ILE A 137 15.25 -3.36 -2.26
C ILE A 137 14.87 -1.91 -2.50
N ILE A 138 15.07 -1.39 -3.71
CA ILE A 138 14.75 0.01 -4.04
C ILE A 138 13.24 0.25 -3.96
N MET A 139 12.43 -0.68 -4.44
CA MET A 139 10.96 -0.54 -4.48
C MET A 139 10.28 -0.85 -3.13
N ALA A 140 10.80 -1.82 -2.38
CA ALA A 140 10.08 -2.42 -1.25
C ALA A 140 11.04 -3.10 -0.25
N ALA A 141 11.99 -2.34 0.30
CA ALA A 141 13.01 -2.84 1.23
C ALA A 141 12.42 -3.63 2.41
N GLN A 142 11.34 -3.15 3.02
CA GLN A 142 10.70 -3.80 4.18
C GLN A 142 10.03 -5.13 3.80
N ILE A 143 9.29 -5.17 2.69
CA ILE A 143 8.64 -6.41 2.19
C ILE A 143 9.71 -7.45 1.89
N LYS A 144 10.80 -7.04 1.22
CA LYS A 144 11.91 -7.94 0.92
C LYS A 144 12.57 -8.47 2.18
N LYS A 145 12.85 -7.61 3.16
CA LYS A 145 13.47 -8.02 4.41
C LYS A 145 12.63 -9.09 5.11
N ARG A 146 11.32 -8.87 5.22
CA ARG A 146 10.41 -9.84 5.82
C ARG A 146 10.42 -11.17 5.08
N TYR A 147 10.30 -11.14 3.75
CA TYR A 147 10.35 -12.35 2.93
C TYR A 147 11.66 -13.10 3.12
N ASP A 148 12.80 -12.40 3.12
CA ASP A 148 14.11 -13.01 3.34
C ASP A 148 14.20 -13.67 4.73
N ASP A 149 13.75 -12.98 5.78
CA ASP A 149 13.74 -13.49 7.15
C ASP A 149 12.87 -14.76 7.27
N GLU A 150 11.69 -14.78 6.63
CA GLU A 150 10.76 -15.92 6.62
C GLU A 150 11.29 -17.13 5.83
N ASN A 151 12.17 -16.91 4.85
CA ASN A 151 12.70 -17.94 3.95
C ASN A 151 14.18 -18.30 4.21
N GLY A 152 14.84 -17.71 5.21
CA GLY A 152 16.25 -17.95 5.52
C GLY A 152 17.23 -17.38 4.48
N LEU A 153 16.83 -16.31 3.79
CA LEU A 153 17.57 -15.65 2.70
C LEU A 153 18.22 -14.34 3.07
#